data_AF-A0A397JPT2-F1
#
_entry.id   AF-A0A397JPT2-F1
#
_cell.length_a   1.000
_cell.length_b   1.000
_cell.length_c   1.000
_cell.angle_alpha   90.00
_cell.angle_beta   90.00
_cell.angle_gamma   90.00
#
_symmetry.space_group_name_H-M   'P 1'
#
loop_
_entity.id
_entity.type
_entity.pdbx_description
1 polymer ?
#
loop_
_entity_poly.entity_id
_entity_poly.type
_entity_poly.pdbx_seq_one_letter_code
_entity_poly.pdbx_strand_id
1 'polypeptide(L)'
;MSVVSITNIKVLNNPTLFKEEYRFEITFECISNLSDDLEWKIIYVGSSESDQYDQVLDSIMVGPVPMGINQFIFQAPAPNPDRIPPSEILDVTVIIITCSYKDQEFVRVGYYVNNEYSEEELRENPPSTVVLDKLYRNILADKPRVTRRPIKWDSEDETQQHQEFGIPQQQQQQQQSSQSHEYDPSSQSLKQSTYIPQPSKSPGYNNFTETISS
;
A
#
# COMPACT_ATOMS: atom_id res chain seq x y z
N MET A 1 14.70 12.17 -14.60
CA MET A 1 13.77 11.06 -14.89
C MET A 1 12.83 10.92 -13.70
N SER A 2 11.59 10.44 -13.90
CA SER A 2 10.69 10.16 -12.77
C SER A 2 11.18 8.92 -12.02
N VAL A 3 11.14 8.92 -10.68
CA VAL A 3 11.52 7.75 -9.87
C VAL A 3 10.46 6.66 -9.93
N VAL A 4 9.19 7.05 -10.06
CA VAL A 4 8.06 6.14 -10.22
C VAL A 4 7.41 6.35 -11.58
N SER A 5 7.13 5.26 -12.29
CA SER A 5 6.48 5.28 -13.60
C SER A 5 5.40 4.20 -13.70
N ILE A 6 4.16 4.60 -13.97
CA ILE A 6 3.07 3.66 -14.26
C ILE A 6 3.34 2.98 -15.61
N THR A 7 3.36 1.65 -15.61
CA THR A 7 3.59 0.82 -16.80
C THR A 7 2.28 0.31 -17.40
N ASN A 8 1.30 -0.04 -16.55
CA ASN A 8 -0.01 -0.52 -17.00
C ASN A 8 -1.10 -0.22 -15.98
N ILE A 9 -2.32 0.01 -16.46
CA ILE A 9 -3.53 0.01 -15.64
C ILE A 9 -4.59 -0.79 -16.39
N LYS A 10 -4.99 -1.92 -15.81
CA LYS A 10 -6.05 -2.76 -16.35
C LYS A 10 -7.35 -2.48 -15.61
N VAL A 11 -8.36 -2.05 -16.36
CA VAL A 11 -9.72 -1.88 -15.85
C VAL A 11 -10.36 -3.27 -15.71
N LEU A 12 -10.82 -3.58 -14.50
CA LEU A 12 -11.49 -4.84 -14.17
C LEU A 12 -13.00 -4.61 -14.02
N ASN A 13 -13.80 -5.66 -14.23
CA ASN A 13 -15.27 -5.63 -14.09
C ASN A 13 -15.94 -4.50 -14.91
N ASN A 14 -15.70 -4.48 -16.22
CA ASN A 14 -16.20 -3.45 -17.13
C ASN A 14 -16.71 -4.06 -18.45
N PRO A 15 -17.88 -3.65 -18.98
CA PRO A 15 -18.87 -2.74 -18.38
C PRO A 15 -19.60 -3.39 -17.18
N THR A 16 -20.20 -2.58 -16.31
CA THR A 16 -20.91 -3.06 -15.12
C THR A 16 -21.99 -2.05 -14.66
N LEU A 17 -22.79 -2.41 -13.65
CA LEU A 17 -23.79 -1.51 -13.07
C LEU A 17 -23.12 -0.27 -12.46
N PHE A 18 -23.81 0.87 -12.50
CA PHE A 18 -23.31 2.14 -11.99
C PHE A 18 -22.90 2.07 -10.51
N LYS A 19 -23.68 1.34 -9.70
CA LYS A 19 -23.48 1.21 -8.24
C LYS A 19 -22.36 0.24 -7.84
N GLU A 20 -21.81 -0.52 -8.79
CA GLU A 20 -20.74 -1.47 -8.50
C GLU A 20 -19.41 -0.75 -8.20
N GLU A 21 -18.48 -1.45 -7.57
CA GLU A 21 -17.15 -0.89 -7.25
C GLU A 21 -16.29 -0.71 -8.49
N TYR A 22 -15.46 0.33 -8.50
CA TYR A 22 -14.36 0.45 -9.45
C TYR A 22 -13.23 -0.47 -9.04
N ARG A 23 -12.61 -1.15 -10.02
CA ARG A 23 -11.48 -2.04 -9.79
C ARG A 23 -10.41 -1.85 -10.86
N PHE A 24 -9.23 -1.46 -10.44
CA PHE A 24 -8.08 -1.25 -11.31
C PHE A 24 -6.91 -2.10 -10.84
N GLU A 25 -6.34 -2.90 -11.73
CA GLU A 25 -5.04 -3.54 -11.50
C GLU A 25 -3.95 -2.60 -12.02
N ILE A 26 -3.18 -2.03 -11.10
CA ILE A 26 -2.17 -1.01 -11.38
C ILE A 26 -0.79 -1.68 -11.32
N THR A 27 -0.02 -1.53 -12.38
CA THR A 27 1.40 -1.94 -12.45
C THR A 27 2.27 -0.70 -12.63
N PHE A 28 3.31 -0.58 -11.82
CA PHE A 28 4.25 0.54 -11.88
C PHE A 28 5.68 0.09 -11.58
N GLU A 29 6.66 0.85 -12.07
CA GLU A 29 8.08 0.64 -11.83
C GLU A 29 8.61 1.73 -10.91
N CYS A 30 9.42 1.33 -9.92
CA CYS A 30 10.13 2.21 -9.00
C CYS A 30 11.65 1.99 -9.15
N ILE A 31 12.41 3.02 -9.52
CA ILE A 31 13.84 2.88 -9.85
C ILE A 31 14.79 3.27 -8.70
N SER A 32 14.26 3.78 -7.59
CA SER A 32 15.02 4.17 -6.41
C SER A 32 14.14 4.01 -5.16
N ASN A 33 14.76 3.78 -4.00
CA ASN A 33 14.04 3.78 -2.74
C ASN A 33 13.35 5.14 -2.51
N LEU A 34 12.16 5.07 -1.91
CA LEU A 34 11.39 6.23 -1.46
C LEU A 34 11.44 6.28 0.08
N SER A 35 11.56 7.47 0.62
CA SER A 35 11.53 7.75 2.07
C SER A 35 10.10 7.88 2.61
N ASP A 36 9.11 8.08 1.74
CA ASP A 36 7.70 8.21 2.10
C ASP A 36 6.81 7.32 1.21
N ASP A 37 5.55 7.23 1.57
CA ASP A 37 4.55 6.45 0.84
C ASP A 37 4.05 7.19 -0.41
N LEU A 38 3.56 6.43 -1.38
CA LEU A 38 2.80 6.98 -2.50
C LEU A 38 1.33 7.09 -2.11
N GLU A 39 0.74 8.25 -2.33
CA GLU A 39 -0.71 8.44 -2.18
C GLU A 39 -1.39 8.19 -3.53
N TRP A 40 -2.32 7.23 -3.57
CA TRP A 40 -3.14 6.94 -4.74
C TRP A 40 -4.59 7.33 -4.48
N LYS A 41 -5.21 8.03 -5.43
CA LYS A 41 -6.63 8.40 -5.35
C LYS A 41 -7.38 7.96 -6.59
N ILE A 42 -8.62 7.52 -6.40
CA ILE A 42 -9.62 7.37 -7.48
C ILE A 42 -10.61 8.52 -7.33
N ILE A 43 -10.80 9.30 -8.40
CA ILE A 43 -11.63 10.50 -8.42
C ILE A 43 -12.63 10.37 -9.55
N TYR A 44 -13.91 10.52 -9.24
CA TYR A 44 -14.99 10.62 -10.22
C TYR A 44 -15.31 12.08 -10.50
N VAL A 45 -15.31 12.46 -11.78
CA VAL A 45 -15.69 13.81 -12.19
C VAL A 45 -17.21 13.91 -12.19
N GLY A 46 -17.76 14.69 -11.27
CA GLY A 46 -19.22 14.80 -11.12
C GLY A 46 -19.85 15.74 -12.15
N SER A 47 -19.10 16.71 -12.65
CA SER A 47 -19.55 17.66 -13.67
C SER A 47 -18.40 18.06 -14.58
N SER A 48 -18.69 18.22 -15.87
CA SER A 48 -17.72 18.74 -16.84
C SER A 48 -17.43 20.24 -16.66
N GLU A 49 -18.31 20.97 -15.96
CA GLU A 49 -18.24 22.43 -15.81
C GLU A 49 -17.60 22.87 -14.48
N SER A 50 -17.59 22.00 -13.46
CA SER A 50 -17.09 22.35 -12.13
C SER A 50 -16.53 21.17 -11.36
N ASP A 51 -15.34 21.38 -10.79
CA ASP A 51 -14.64 20.44 -9.90
C ASP A 51 -15.30 20.30 -8.51
N GLN A 52 -16.25 21.16 -8.15
CA GLN A 52 -16.96 21.06 -6.86
C GLN A 52 -17.78 19.77 -6.72
N TYR A 53 -18.14 19.16 -7.85
CA TYR A 53 -18.87 17.89 -7.92
C TYR A 53 -17.93 16.68 -7.96
N ASP A 54 -16.61 16.89 -8.03
CA ASP A 54 -15.65 15.80 -8.01
C ASP A 54 -15.74 15.04 -6.69
N GLN A 55 -15.67 13.72 -6.81
CA GLN A 55 -15.77 12.81 -5.68
C GLN A 55 -14.50 11.97 -5.63
N VAL A 56 -13.70 12.17 -4.59
CA VAL A 56 -12.65 11.21 -4.22
C VAL A 56 -13.36 9.96 -3.71
N LEU A 57 -13.33 8.88 -4.50
CA LEU A 57 -14.01 7.62 -4.18
C LEU A 57 -13.23 6.84 -3.14
N ASP A 58 -11.90 6.82 -3.27
CA ASP A 58 -11.00 6.24 -2.29
C ASP A 58 -9.60 6.86 -2.37
N SER A 59 -8.84 6.77 -1.28
CA SER A 59 -7.47 7.24 -1.13
C SER A 59 -6.67 6.26 -0.29
N ILE A 60 -5.58 5.74 -0.84
CA ILE A 60 -4.71 4.78 -0.16
C ILE A 60 -3.26 5.25 -0.15
N MET A 61 -2.55 4.91 0.92
CA MET A 61 -1.10 5.06 1.03
C MET A 61 -0.44 3.72 0.70
N VAL A 62 0.55 3.73 -0.19
CA VAL A 62 1.29 2.55 -0.62
C VAL A 62 2.76 2.78 -0.30
N GLY A 63 3.22 2.14 0.78
CA GLY A 63 4.64 1.99 1.08
C GLY A 63 4.90 1.04 2.27
N PRO A 64 6.17 0.72 2.54
CA PRO A 64 7.35 1.12 1.76
C PRO A 64 7.32 0.52 0.34
N VAL A 65 7.77 1.28 -0.66
CA VAL A 65 7.71 0.88 -2.08
C VAL A 65 9.02 0.18 -2.48
N PRO A 66 8.99 -1.12 -2.80
CA PRO A 66 10.18 -1.83 -3.28
C PRO A 66 10.66 -1.29 -4.64
N MET A 67 11.96 -1.26 -4.84
CA MET A 67 12.54 -1.04 -6.17
C MET A 67 12.14 -2.17 -7.14
N GLY A 68 11.93 -1.83 -8.40
CA GLY A 68 11.51 -2.72 -9.47
C GLY A 68 10.03 -2.57 -9.83
N ILE A 69 9.46 -3.63 -10.39
CA ILE A 69 8.07 -3.66 -10.86
C ILE A 69 7.15 -4.09 -9.71
N ASN A 70 6.14 -3.28 -9.43
CA ASN A 70 5.13 -3.50 -8.41
C ASN A 70 3.74 -3.57 -9.04
N GLN A 71 2.84 -4.35 -8.44
CA GLN A 71 1.47 -4.50 -8.89
C GLN A 71 0.51 -4.65 -7.70
N PHE A 72 -0.65 -4.01 -7.78
CA PHE A 72 -1.72 -4.18 -6.81
C PHE A 72 -3.09 -3.92 -7.44
N ILE A 73 -4.16 -4.32 -6.75
CA ILE A 73 -5.55 -4.02 -7.13
C ILE A 73 -6.03 -2.85 -6.28
N PHE A 74 -6.39 -1.74 -6.92
CA PHE A 74 -7.05 -0.60 -6.28
C PHE A 74 -8.56 -0.71 -6.51
N GLN A 75 -9.32 -0.82 -5.42
CA GLN A 75 -10.78 -0.89 -5.43
C GLN A 75 -11.35 0.36 -4.78
N ALA A 76 -12.46 0.88 -5.29
CA ALA A 76 -13.16 2.02 -4.70
C ALA A 76 -14.68 1.88 -4.86
N PRO A 77 -15.48 2.41 -3.92
CA PRO A 77 -16.93 2.44 -4.05
C PRO A 77 -17.39 3.26 -5.26
N ALA A 78 -18.64 3.08 -5.69
CA ALA A 78 -19.27 3.96 -6.68
C ALA A 78 -19.42 5.40 -6.16
N PRO A 79 -19.46 6.42 -7.04
CA PRO A 79 -19.77 7.80 -6.64
C PRO A 79 -21.17 7.89 -6.02
N ASN A 80 -21.36 8.87 -5.13
CA ASN A 80 -22.68 9.19 -4.61
C ASN A 80 -23.52 9.88 -5.72
N PRO A 81 -24.63 9.29 -6.18
CA PRO A 81 -25.50 9.87 -7.21
C PRO A 81 -26.07 11.24 -6.82
N ASP A 82 -26.35 11.47 -5.54
CA ASP A 82 -26.97 12.72 -5.06
C ASP A 82 -26.04 13.92 -5.15
N ARG A 83 -24.73 13.67 -5.33
CA ARG A 83 -23.70 14.69 -5.53
C ARG A 83 -23.39 14.93 -7.00
N ILE A 84 -24.12 14.31 -7.92
CA ILE A 84 -23.96 14.49 -9.37
C ILE A 84 -25.16 15.34 -9.86
N PRO A 85 -24.95 16.38 -10.67
CA PRO A 85 -26.03 17.09 -11.32
C PRO A 85 -26.95 16.11 -12.08
N PRO A 86 -28.28 16.13 -11.88
CA PRO A 86 -29.18 15.16 -12.52
C PRO A 86 -29.10 15.11 -14.05
N SER A 87 -28.70 16.22 -14.68
CA SER A 87 -28.49 16.30 -16.14
C SER A 87 -27.23 15.59 -16.62
N GLU A 88 -26.25 15.32 -15.74
CA GLU A 88 -24.94 14.76 -16.11
C GLU A 88 -24.76 13.29 -15.69
N ILE A 89 -25.74 12.71 -14.98
CA ILE A 89 -25.64 11.32 -14.54
C ILE A 89 -25.79 10.31 -15.70
N LEU A 90 -26.63 10.64 -16.69
CA LEU A 90 -26.84 9.90 -17.95
C LEU A 90 -26.02 10.53 -19.07
N ASP A 91 -24.73 10.74 -18.82
CA ASP A 91 -23.81 11.36 -19.77
C ASP A 91 -22.44 10.68 -19.72
N VAL A 92 -21.56 11.12 -20.61
CA VAL A 92 -20.15 10.78 -20.61
C VAL A 92 -19.42 11.66 -19.59
N THR A 93 -18.70 11.01 -18.69
CA THR A 93 -17.84 11.67 -17.70
C THR A 93 -16.44 11.05 -17.68
N VAL A 94 -15.63 11.34 -16.66
CA VAL A 94 -14.26 10.88 -16.49
C VAL A 94 -14.04 10.29 -15.11
N ILE A 95 -13.37 9.13 -15.04
CA ILE A 95 -12.76 8.61 -13.82
C ILE A 95 -11.25 8.83 -13.89
N ILE A 96 -10.67 9.33 -12.81
CA ILE A 96 -9.27 9.75 -12.73
C ILE A 96 -8.56 8.95 -11.64
N ILE A 97 -7.40 8.41 -11.96
CA ILE A 97 -6.46 7.83 -11.00
C ILE A 97 -5.28 8.79 -10.88
N THR A 98 -5.00 9.27 -9.68
CA THR A 98 -3.82 10.11 -9.41
C THR A 98 -2.84 9.37 -8.52
N CYS A 99 -1.55 9.64 -8.72
CA CYS A 99 -0.51 9.24 -7.78
C CYS A 99 0.33 10.46 -7.40
N SER A 100 0.52 10.62 -6.10
CA SER A 100 1.25 11.71 -5.47
C SER A 100 2.37 11.17 -4.59
N TYR A 101 3.44 11.94 -4.48
CA TYR A 101 4.53 11.69 -3.55
C TYR A 101 4.85 12.98 -2.79
N LYS A 102 4.88 12.94 -1.46
CA LYS A 102 5.06 14.14 -0.60
C LYS A 102 4.13 15.30 -1.04
N ASP A 103 2.83 15.01 -1.13
CA ASP A 103 1.74 15.92 -1.57
C ASP A 103 1.88 16.52 -2.99
N GLN A 104 2.82 16.02 -3.79
CA GLN A 104 3.01 16.46 -5.18
C GLN A 104 2.48 15.41 -6.15
N GLU A 105 1.36 15.71 -6.81
CA GLU A 105 0.80 14.86 -7.88
C GLU A 105 1.75 14.84 -9.09
N PHE A 106 2.35 13.68 -9.38
CA PHE A 106 3.27 13.52 -10.52
C PHE A 106 2.65 12.80 -11.71
N VAL A 107 1.54 12.08 -11.51
CA VAL A 107 0.83 11.41 -12.60
C VAL A 107 -0.67 11.38 -12.36
N ARG A 108 -1.40 11.56 -13.47
CA ARG A 108 -2.85 11.50 -13.57
C ARG A 108 -3.22 10.67 -14.79
N VAL A 109 -4.07 9.67 -14.59
CA VAL A 109 -4.60 8.81 -15.65
C VAL A 109 -6.12 8.93 -15.66
N GLY A 110 -6.68 9.55 -16.69
CA GLY A 110 -8.12 9.69 -16.89
C GLY A 110 -8.68 8.69 -17.90
N TYR A 111 -9.85 8.16 -17.63
CA TYR A 111 -10.64 7.34 -18.55
C TYR A 111 -12.02 7.95 -18.74
N TYR A 112 -12.51 7.98 -19.98
CA TYR A 112 -13.91 8.29 -20.22
C TYR A 112 -14.80 7.17 -19.68
N VAL A 113 -15.92 7.56 -19.07
CA VAL A 113 -16.96 6.67 -18.56
C VAL A 113 -18.27 7.08 -19.21
N ASN A 114 -18.88 6.17 -19.96
CA ASN A 114 -20.22 6.37 -20.51
C ASN A 114 -21.25 5.74 -19.57
N ASN A 115 -22.19 6.53 -19.05
CA ASN A 115 -23.28 6.04 -18.23
C ASN A 115 -24.57 5.98 -19.07
N GLU A 116 -25.12 4.79 -19.27
CA GLU A 116 -26.30 4.60 -20.11
C GLU A 116 -27.22 3.50 -19.58
N TYR A 117 -28.49 3.56 -19.96
CA TYR A 117 -29.39 2.44 -19.75
C TYR A 117 -29.06 1.30 -20.70
N SER A 118 -29.10 0.07 -20.20
CA SER A 118 -28.96 -1.13 -21.02
C SER A 118 -30.21 -1.43 -21.85
N GLU A 119 -31.39 -1.04 -21.35
CA GLU A 119 -32.69 -1.25 -22.00
C GLU A 119 -32.96 -0.18 -23.06
N GLU A 120 -33.28 -0.60 -24.29
CA GLU A 120 -33.54 0.30 -25.41
C GLU A 120 -34.73 1.25 -25.18
N GLU A 121 -35.81 0.75 -24.59
CA GLU A 121 -36.99 1.56 -24.26
C GLU A 121 -36.66 2.75 -23.34
N LEU A 122 -35.76 2.55 -22.37
CA LEU A 122 -35.33 3.60 -21.45
C LEU A 122 -34.34 4.58 -22.09
N ARG A 123 -33.63 4.18 -23.15
CA ARG A 123 -32.78 5.09 -23.91
C ARG A 123 -33.61 5.98 -24.84
N GLU A 124 -34.62 5.42 -25.49
CA GLU A 124 -35.51 6.18 -26.37
C GLU A 124 -36.47 7.09 -25.59
N ASN A 125 -36.93 6.62 -24.43
CA ASN A 125 -37.89 7.33 -23.58
C ASN A 125 -37.36 7.40 -22.14
N PRO A 126 -36.33 8.23 -21.86
CA PRO A 126 -35.75 8.32 -20.54
C PRO A 126 -36.77 8.85 -19.53
N PRO A 127 -36.91 8.20 -18.37
CA PRO A 127 -37.79 8.70 -17.31
C PRO A 127 -37.28 10.03 -16.77
N SER A 128 -38.19 10.85 -16.21
CA SER A 128 -37.83 12.15 -15.60
C SER A 128 -36.89 12.04 -14.41
N THR A 129 -36.92 10.89 -13.72
CA THR A 129 -36.03 10.56 -12.61
C THR A 129 -35.19 9.35 -13.02
N VAL A 130 -33.88 9.43 -12.80
CA VAL A 130 -32.95 8.39 -13.23
C VAL A 130 -33.12 7.12 -12.39
N VAL A 131 -33.27 5.98 -13.07
CA VAL A 131 -33.43 4.67 -12.44
C VAL A 131 -32.05 4.03 -12.27
N LEU A 132 -31.38 4.35 -11.18
CA LEU A 132 -29.98 3.95 -10.93
C LEU A 132 -29.73 2.44 -11.01
N ASP A 133 -30.73 1.62 -10.65
CA ASP A 133 -30.58 0.15 -10.66
C ASP A 133 -30.49 -0.43 -12.08
N LYS A 134 -30.86 0.36 -13.09
CA LYS A 134 -30.77 -0.02 -14.51
C LYS A 134 -29.67 0.73 -15.25
N LEU A 135 -28.93 1.59 -14.54
CA LEU A 135 -27.85 2.39 -15.10
C LEU A 135 -26.58 1.54 -15.16
N TYR A 136 -26.00 1.42 -16.35
CA TYR A 136 -24.71 0.79 -16.57
C TYR A 136 -23.65 1.86 -16.82
N ARG A 137 -22.42 1.56 -16.41
CA ARG A 137 -21.24 2.33 -16.78
C ARG A 137 -20.31 1.50 -17.65
N ASN A 138 -19.73 2.16 -18.64
CA ASN A 138 -18.68 1.61 -19.49
C ASN A 138 -17.47 2.54 -19.51
N ILE A 139 -16.35 2.06 -18.97
CA ILE A 139 -15.06 2.74 -18.96
C ILE A 139 -14.34 2.44 -20.28
N LEU A 140 -13.96 3.47 -21.02
CA LEU A 140 -13.19 3.34 -22.27
C LEU A 140 -11.72 3.02 -21.95
N ALA A 141 -11.46 1.78 -21.56
CA ALA A 141 -10.17 1.31 -21.07
C ALA A 141 -9.02 1.43 -22.09
N ASP A 142 -9.31 1.35 -23.38
CA ASP A 142 -8.28 1.35 -24.44
C ASP A 142 -7.69 2.73 -24.75
N LYS A 143 -8.30 3.81 -24.26
CA LYS A 143 -7.89 5.20 -24.57
C LYS A 143 -7.66 6.04 -23.31
N PRO A 144 -6.75 5.63 -22.41
CA PRO A 144 -6.40 6.45 -21.25
C PRO A 144 -5.78 7.77 -21.67
N ARG A 145 -6.07 8.82 -20.90
CA ARG A 145 -5.39 10.12 -20.99
C ARG A 145 -4.42 10.25 -19.85
N VAL A 146 -3.13 10.26 -20.16
CA VAL A 146 -2.07 10.32 -19.16
C VAL A 146 -1.41 11.69 -19.16
N THR A 147 -1.45 12.36 -18.02
CA THR A 147 -0.73 13.62 -17.76
C THR A 147 0.34 13.34 -16.71
N ARG A 148 1.58 13.77 -17.00
CA ARG A 148 2.72 13.63 -16.08
C ARG A 148 3.24 15.01 -15.71
N ARG A 149 3.56 15.22 -14.44
CA ARG A 149 4.16 16.44 -13.92
C ARG A 149 5.51 16.10 -13.27
N PRO A 150 6.57 16.87 -13.51
CA PRO A 150 7.81 16.71 -12.77
C PRO A 150 7.59 17.15 -11.32
N ILE A 151 8.13 16.38 -10.38
CA ILE A 151 8.10 16.69 -8.94
C ILE A 151 9.51 16.56 -8.35
N LYS A 152 9.69 17.11 -7.15
CA LYS A 152 10.90 16.88 -6.36
C LYS A 152 10.80 15.51 -5.69
N TRP A 153 11.74 14.63 -6.02
CA TRP A 153 11.95 13.34 -5.35
C TRP A 153 12.99 13.49 -4.22
N ASP A 154 13.27 12.39 -3.54
CA ASP A 154 14.22 12.37 -2.43
C ASP A 154 15.61 12.82 -2.83
N SER A 155 16.23 13.54 -1.89
CA SER A 155 17.65 13.85 -1.93
C SER A 155 18.47 12.62 -1.52
N GLU A 156 19.72 12.51 -1.96
CA GLU A 156 20.62 11.39 -1.60
C GLU A 156 20.81 11.24 -0.07
N ASP A 157 20.65 12.33 0.69
CA ASP A 157 20.74 12.34 2.16
C ASP A 157 19.49 11.76 2.86
N GLU A 158 18.31 11.90 2.25
CA GLU A 158 17.03 11.45 2.83
C GLU A 158 16.85 9.93 2.73
N THR A 159 17.42 9.33 1.67
CA THR A 159 17.36 7.89 1.41
C THR A 159 18.32 7.08 2.29
N GLN A 160 19.39 7.68 2.80
CA GLN A 160 20.37 7.00 3.68
C GLN A 160 19.92 6.92 5.14
N GLN A 161 19.24 7.95 5.66
CA GLN A 161 18.83 7.99 7.08
C GLN A 161 17.73 6.97 7.44
N HIS A 162 16.86 6.61 6.49
CA HIS A 162 15.82 5.59 6.73
C HIS A 162 16.32 4.14 6.65
N GLN A 163 17.48 3.89 6.04
CA GLN A 163 18.06 2.54 5.97
C GLN A 163 18.72 2.12 7.29
N GLU A 164 19.14 3.06 8.13
CA GLU A 164 19.93 2.78 9.33
C GLU A 164 19.07 2.43 10.58
N PHE A 165 17.77 2.76 10.58
CA PHE A 165 16.85 2.44 11.69
C PHE A 165 16.28 1.00 11.68
N GLY A 166 16.61 0.19 10.66
CA GLY A 166 16.08 -1.18 10.48
C GLY A 166 16.95 -2.32 11.00
N ILE A 167 18.16 -2.06 11.53
CA ILE A 167 19.09 -3.11 11.97
C ILE A 167 19.28 -3.01 13.50
N PRO A 168 18.81 -3.97 14.30
CA PRO A 168 19.21 -4.03 15.71
C PRO A 168 20.69 -4.43 15.76
N GLN A 169 21.57 -3.47 16.04
CA GLN A 169 22.96 -3.75 16.41
C GLN A 169 22.97 -4.50 17.75
N GLN A 170 23.04 -5.83 17.70
CA GLN A 170 23.48 -6.61 18.86
C GLN A 170 24.96 -6.30 19.10
N GLN A 171 25.24 -5.53 20.15
CA GLN A 171 26.58 -5.41 20.71
C GLN A 171 27.04 -6.77 21.24
N GLN A 172 28.05 -7.38 20.61
CA GLN A 172 28.94 -8.32 21.28
C GLN A 172 30.34 -7.72 21.34
N GLN A 173 30.63 -7.08 22.48
CA GLN A 173 32.00 -6.93 22.99
C GLN A 173 32.48 -8.29 23.48
N GLN A 174 33.62 -8.77 22.95
CA GLN A 174 34.67 -9.66 23.52
C GLN A 174 35.44 -10.21 22.31
N GLN A 175 36.77 -10.26 22.21
CA GLN A 175 37.89 -10.13 23.14
C GLN A 175 39.14 -9.86 22.28
N GLN A 176 40.02 -8.97 22.73
CA GLN A 176 41.35 -8.77 22.16
C GLN A 176 42.37 -9.11 23.25
N SER A 177 42.89 -10.35 23.26
CA SER A 177 44.21 -10.70 23.80
C SER A 177 44.46 -12.21 23.72
N SER A 178 45.27 -12.64 22.77
CA SER A 178 46.01 -13.90 22.86
C SER A 178 47.44 -13.63 22.40
N GLN A 179 48.31 -13.26 23.33
CA GLN A 179 49.75 -13.34 23.16
C GLN A 179 50.22 -14.60 23.90
N SER A 180 50.81 -15.51 23.16
CA SER A 180 51.34 -16.80 23.60
C SER A 180 52.52 -16.62 24.56
N HIS A 181 52.48 -17.28 25.72
CA HIS A 181 53.66 -17.60 26.50
C HIS A 181 53.75 -19.11 26.70
N GLU A 182 54.82 -19.65 26.15
CA GLU A 182 55.35 -20.99 26.31
C GLU A 182 56.26 -20.97 27.55
N TYR A 183 56.02 -21.81 28.56
CA TYR A 183 57.05 -22.13 29.55
C TYR A 183 56.88 -23.50 30.24
N ASP A 184 58.03 -24.14 30.35
CA ASP A 184 58.46 -25.46 30.83
C ASP A 184 58.35 -25.63 32.37
N PRO A 185 58.03 -26.82 32.95
CA PRO A 185 57.81 -26.96 34.38
C PRO A 185 59.06 -27.45 35.13
N SER A 186 59.48 -26.71 36.16
CA SER A 186 60.18 -27.31 37.30
C SER A 186 59.94 -26.56 38.62
N SER A 187 59.80 -27.35 39.68
CA SER A 187 59.81 -27.03 41.13
C SER A 187 58.51 -26.60 41.85
N GLN A 188 57.93 -27.61 42.53
CA GLN A 188 57.57 -27.62 43.95
C GLN A 188 56.75 -26.46 44.55
N SER A 189 55.51 -26.74 44.97
CA SER A 189 55.18 -27.08 46.37
C SER A 189 53.68 -26.93 46.71
N LEU A 190 53.13 -28.02 47.28
CA LEU A 190 52.26 -28.06 48.46
C LEU A 190 51.15 -26.99 48.63
N LYS A 191 49.90 -27.41 48.40
CA LYS A 191 48.87 -27.71 49.44
C LYS A 191 47.50 -27.85 48.75
N GLN A 192 46.93 -29.04 48.72
CA GLN A 192 46.02 -29.60 49.73
C GLN A 192 44.58 -29.05 49.60
N SER A 193 43.72 -29.83 48.92
CA SER A 193 42.35 -30.23 49.29
C SER A 193 41.56 -30.48 48.00
N THR A 194 41.37 -31.72 47.52
CA THR A 194 40.36 -32.72 47.99
C THR A 194 38.95 -32.12 47.83
N TYR A 195 37.96 -32.67 47.09
CA TYR A 195 37.77 -33.93 46.37
C TYR A 195 36.40 -33.83 45.67
N ILE A 196 36.38 -34.19 44.38
CA ILE A 196 35.41 -35.00 43.59
C ILE A 196 33.91 -34.64 43.55
N PRO A 197 33.27 -34.83 42.37
CA PRO A 197 31.89 -34.45 42.07
C PRO A 197 30.91 -35.64 42.14
N GLN A 198 29.68 -35.41 41.65
CA GLN A 198 28.63 -36.37 41.20
C GLN A 198 27.41 -36.50 42.17
N PRO A 199 26.26 -37.04 41.74
CA PRO A 199 25.28 -36.38 40.87
C PRO A 199 23.80 -36.62 41.33
N SER A 200 22.87 -36.02 40.59
CA SER A 200 21.44 -36.35 40.40
C SER A 200 20.70 -37.33 41.34
N LYS A 201 19.54 -36.88 41.87
CA LYS A 201 18.28 -37.67 41.91
C LYS A 201 17.05 -36.77 41.77
N SER A 202 16.15 -37.18 40.88
CA SER A 202 14.76 -36.74 40.68
C SER A 202 13.82 -37.41 41.72
N PRO A 203 12.49 -37.45 41.54
CA PRO A 203 11.47 -36.40 41.56
C PRO A 203 10.41 -36.66 42.66
N GLY A 204 9.51 -35.71 42.97
CA GLY A 204 8.42 -36.00 43.93
C GLY A 204 7.40 -34.88 44.17
N TYR A 205 6.29 -34.96 43.43
CA TYR A 205 4.87 -34.77 43.79
C TYR A 205 4.39 -33.83 44.92
N ASN A 206 3.31 -33.12 44.56
CA ASN A 206 2.02 -32.90 45.26
C ASN A 206 1.76 -31.64 46.09
N ASN A 207 0.79 -30.84 45.60
CA ASN A 207 -0.59 -30.69 46.12
C ASN A 207 -1.08 -29.28 46.51
N PHE A 208 -2.29 -28.97 46.00
CA PHE A 208 -3.40 -28.20 46.60
C PHE A 208 -3.19 -26.67 46.76
N THR A 209 -4.12 -25.76 46.48
CA THR A 209 -5.60 -25.82 46.36
C THR A 209 -6.12 -24.55 45.68
N GLU A 210 -7.27 -24.69 45.00
CA GLU A 210 -8.16 -23.61 44.57
C GLU A 210 -8.69 -22.78 45.75
N THR A 211 -9.00 -21.49 45.52
CA THR A 211 -10.25 -20.89 46.03
C THR A 211 -10.60 -19.62 45.25
N ILE A 212 -11.83 -19.63 44.73
CA ILE A 212 -12.58 -18.52 44.11
C ILE A 212 -13.44 -17.87 45.20
N SER A 213 -13.53 -16.54 45.19
CA SER A 213 -14.66 -15.71 45.69
C SER A 213 -14.25 -14.25 45.49
N SER A 214 -15.06 -13.27 45.09
CA SER A 214 -16.44 -13.12 44.65
C SER A 214 -16.53 -11.67 44.14
#